data_AF-A0A2J6GXT1-F1
#
_entry.id   AF-A0A2J6GXT1-F1
#
_cell.length_a   1.000
_cell.length_b   1.000
_cell.length_c   1.000
_cell.angle_alpha   90.00
_cell.angle_beta   90.00
_cell.angle_gamma   90.00
#
_symmetry.space_group_name_H-M   'P 1'
#
loop_
_entity.id
_entity.type
_entity.pdbx_description
1 polymer ?
#
loop_
_entity_poly.entity_id
_entity_poly.type
_entity_poly.pdbx_seq_one_letter_code
_entity_poly.pdbx_strand_id
1 'polypeptide(L)'
;MVMDTLQIRLSHGLVERIDNLVETGLYSNRSDVIRDAVRTLVLKNQIGSTPNTGDSVKEVREIRKKLSKDVNSFKDIEEINKLGD
;
A
#
# COMPACT_ATOMS: atom_id res chain seq x y z
N MET A 1 17.88 -7.05 -11.41
CA MET A 1 16.51 -7.17 -11.91
C MET A 1 16.56 -7.04 -13.42
N VAL A 2 16.01 -8.00 -14.16
CA VAL A 2 16.00 -7.93 -15.64
C VAL A 2 14.93 -6.93 -16.05
N MET A 3 15.27 -5.97 -16.90
CA MET A 3 14.34 -5.00 -17.46
C MET A 3 14.23 -5.21 -18.96
N ASP A 4 13.00 -5.28 -19.46
CA ASP A 4 12.72 -5.32 -20.88
C ASP A 4 12.41 -3.91 -21.40
N THR A 5 12.90 -3.60 -22.60
CA THR A 5 12.63 -2.33 -23.27
C THR A 5 11.42 -2.45 -24.19
N LEU A 6 10.49 -1.51 -24.08
CA LEU A 6 9.30 -1.41 -24.94
C LEU A 6 9.21 -0.01 -25.55
N GLN A 7 8.92 0.06 -26.85
CA GLN A 7 8.60 1.33 -27.50
C GLN A 7 7.08 1.53 -27.52
N ILE A 8 6.62 2.67 -26.99
CA ILE A 8 5.20 3.04 -26.94
C ILE A 8 4.98 4.41 -27.56
N ARG A 9 3.78 4.66 -28.07
CA ARG A 9 3.35 5.99 -28.52
C ARG A 9 2.44 6.61 -27.48
N LEU A 10 2.73 7.85 -27.11
CA LEU A 10 1.96 8.65 -26.16
C LEU A 10 1.60 9.99 -26.82
N SER A 11 0.53 10.61 -26.35
CA SER A 11 0.21 11.98 -26.76
C SER A 11 1.25 12.96 -26.21
N HIS A 12 1.50 14.03 -26.96
CA HIS A 12 2.53 15.01 -26.61
C HIS A 12 2.37 15.56 -25.19
N GLY A 13 1.16 15.95 -24.81
CA GLY A 13 0.89 16.47 -23.46
C GLY A 13 1.08 15.45 -22.32
N LEU A 14 1.00 14.14 -22.58
CA LEU A 14 1.37 13.14 -21.58
C LEU A 14 2.89 13.02 -21.43
N VAL A 15 3.63 13.13 -22.53
CA VAL A 15 5.10 13.13 -22.50
C VAL A 15 5.60 14.34 -21.70
N GLU A 16 5.06 15.53 -21.94
CA GLU A 16 5.41 16.74 -21.17
C GLU A 16 5.12 16.56 -19.67
N ARG A 17 3.99 15.95 -19.30
CA ARG A 17 3.67 15.68 -17.89
C ARG A 17 4.65 14.70 -17.25
N ILE A 18 5.07 13.66 -17.98
CA ILE A 18 6.09 12.73 -17.50
C ILE A 18 7.41 13.46 -17.30
N ASP A 19 7.78 14.35 -18.23
CA ASP A 19 9.02 15.13 -18.16
C ASP A 19 9.03 16.08 -16.97
N ASN A 20 7.94 16.80 -16.73
CA ASN A 20 7.80 17.67 -15.55
C ASN A 20 7.97 16.88 -14.23
N LEU A 21 7.50 15.64 -14.16
CA LEU A 21 7.65 14.78 -12.97
C LEU A 21 9.10 14.33 -12.74
N VAL A 22 9.89 14.23 -13.81
CA VAL A 22 11.33 13.94 -13.72
C VAL A 22 12.11 15.20 -13.37
N GLU A 23 11.79 16.33 -14.02
CA GLU A 23 12.45 17.61 -13.79
C GLU A 23 12.26 18.15 -12.36
N THR A 24 11.10 17.92 -11.77
CA THR A 24 10.82 18.25 -10.36
C THR A 24 11.56 17.36 -9.36
N GLY A 25 12.27 16.33 -9.83
CA GLY A 25 13.05 15.41 -9.00
C GLY A 25 12.22 14.37 -8.25
N LEU A 26 10.90 14.30 -8.49
CA LEU A 26 10.02 13.26 -7.92
C LEU A 26 10.40 11.86 -8.42
N TYR A 27 10.87 11.76 -9.66
CA TYR A 27 11.33 10.52 -10.27
C TYR A 27 12.70 10.70 -10.93
N SER A 28 13.53 9.67 -10.87
CA SER A 28 14.87 9.71 -11.47
C SER A 28 14.87 9.57 -12.99
N ASN A 29 13.84 8.92 -13.56
CA ASN A 29 13.71 8.73 -15.00
C ASN A 29 12.24 8.55 -15.44
N ARG A 30 11.99 8.66 -16.75
CA ARG A 30 10.66 8.47 -17.36
C ARG A 30 10.12 7.04 -17.14
N SER A 31 11.00 6.04 -17.14
CA SER A 31 10.62 4.64 -16.96
C SER A 31 10.08 4.35 -15.55
N ASP A 32 10.56 5.05 -14.53
CA ASP A 32 10.09 4.95 -13.14
C ASP A 32 8.67 5.48 -13.01
N VAL A 33 8.39 6.63 -13.63
CA VAL A 33 7.04 7.20 -13.71
C VAL A 33 6.06 6.19 -14.32
N ILE A 34 6.42 5.62 -15.47
CA ILE A 34 5.57 4.66 -16.18
C ILE A 34 5.39 3.39 -15.37
N ARG A 35 6.46 2.86 -14.75
CA ARG A 35 6.38 1.67 -13.89
C ARG A 35 5.45 1.89 -12.72
N ASP A 36 5.54 3.04 -12.06
CA ASP A 36 4.71 3.31 -10.90
C ASP A 36 3.24 3.53 -11.28
N ALA A 37 2.99 4.19 -12.41
CA ALA A 37 1.65 4.32 -12.97
C ALA A 37 1.03 2.94 -13.29
N VAL A 38 1.79 2.05 -13.94
CA VAL A 38 1.32 0.69 -14.26
C VAL A 38 1.12 -0.13 -12.98
N ARG A 39 2.04 -0.05 -12.01
CA ARG A 39 1.91 -0.72 -10.71
C ARG A 39 0.65 -0.26 -9.99
N THR A 40 0.42 1.04 -9.93
CA THR A 40 -0.77 1.63 -9.30
C THR A 40 -2.05 1.19 -10.00
N LEU A 41 -2.05 1.13 -11.33
CA LEU A 41 -3.20 0.64 -12.11
C LEU A 41 -3.50 -0.82 -11.80
N VAL A 42 -2.48 -1.68 -11.80
CA VAL A 42 -2.62 -3.12 -11.47
C VAL A 42 -3.12 -3.30 -10.04
N LEU A 43 -2.52 -2.60 -9.08
CA LEU A 43 -2.94 -2.62 -7.68
C LEU A 43 -4.40 -2.20 -7.55
N LYS A 44 -4.81 -1.07 -8.16
CA LYS A 44 -6.19 -0.60 -8.13
C LYS A 44 -7.18 -1.61 -8.69
N ASN A 45 -6.82 -2.28 -9.78
CA ASN A 45 -7.64 -3.32 -10.38
C ASN A 45 -7.67 -4.62 -9.54
N GLN A 46 -6.67 -4.83 -8.69
CA GLN A 46 -6.65 -5.91 -7.68
C GLN A 46 -7.43 -5.55 -6.40
N ILE A 47 -7.79 -4.28 -6.17
CA ILE A 47 -8.72 -3.87 -5.11
C ILE A 47 -10.13 -4.35 -5.52
N GLY A 48 -10.40 -5.63 -5.25
CA GLY A 48 -11.55 -6.38 -5.72
C GLY A 48 -11.27 -7.88 -5.89
N SER A 49 -10.00 -8.28 -6.08
CA SER A 49 -9.59 -9.70 -6.18
C SER A 49 -9.27 -10.34 -4.83
N THR A 50 -8.81 -9.56 -3.85
CA THR A 50 -8.92 -9.97 -2.45
C THR A 50 -10.34 -9.59 -2.04
N PRO A 51 -11.24 -10.55 -1.73
CA PRO A 51 -12.50 -10.18 -1.15
C PRO A 51 -12.15 -9.42 0.13
N ASN A 52 -12.42 -8.12 0.15
CA ASN A 52 -12.64 -7.45 1.42
C ASN A 52 -13.97 -8.03 1.91
N THR A 53 -13.94 -9.27 2.42
CA THR A 53 -14.95 -9.81 3.33
C THR A 53 -15.00 -8.78 4.43
N GLY A 54 -15.96 -7.84 4.31
CA GLY A 54 -16.01 -6.55 5.02
C GLY A 54 -16.22 -6.66 6.53
N ASP A 55 -15.74 -7.74 7.11
CA ASP A 55 -15.78 -8.08 8.52
C ASP A 55 -14.43 -7.85 9.20
N SER A 56 -13.47 -7.13 8.61
CA SER A 56 -12.26 -6.71 9.32
C SER A 56 -12.59 -5.99 10.64
N VAL A 57 -13.72 -5.26 10.65
CA VAL A 57 -14.25 -4.63 11.87
C VAL A 57 -14.83 -5.66 12.86
N LYS A 58 -15.50 -6.71 12.37
CA LYS A 58 -16.00 -7.80 13.24
C LYS A 58 -14.85 -8.64 13.79
N GLU A 59 -13.85 -8.96 12.99
CA GLU A 59 -12.64 -9.67 13.39
C GLU A 59 -11.87 -8.90 14.45
N VAL A 60 -11.64 -7.58 14.26
CA VAL A 60 -11.02 -6.73 15.28
C VAL A 60 -11.88 -6.67 16.55
N ARG A 61 -13.21 -6.64 16.41
CA ARG A 61 -14.14 -6.64 17.56
C ARG A 61 -14.15 -7.98 18.31
N GLU A 62 -14.00 -9.09 17.61
CA GLU A 62 -13.89 -10.44 18.19
C GLU A 62 -12.54 -10.65 18.87
N ILE A 63 -11.45 -10.21 18.24
CA ILE A 63 -10.10 -10.21 18.84
C ILE A 63 -10.10 -9.35 20.11
N ARG A 64 -10.67 -8.14 20.08
CA ARG A 64 -10.83 -7.30 21.28
C ARG A 64 -11.69 -7.98 22.36
N LYS A 65 -12.78 -8.66 21.99
CA LYS A 65 -13.63 -9.40 22.93
C LYS A 65 -12.92 -10.60 23.55
N LYS A 66 -12.09 -11.31 22.79
CA LYS A 66 -11.26 -12.43 23.30
C LYS A 66 -10.19 -11.90 24.25
N LEU A 67 -9.43 -10.87 23.83
CA LEU A 67 -8.46 -10.19 24.68
C LEU A 67 -9.09 -9.64 25.97
N SER A 68 -10.30 -9.07 25.91
CA SER A 68 -10.98 -8.57 27.12
C SER A 68 -11.46 -9.66 28.08
N LYS A 69 -11.56 -10.92 27.62
CA LYS A 69 -11.95 -12.07 28.46
C LYS A 69 -10.73 -12.80 29.02
N ASP A 70 -9.61 -12.76 28.30
CA ASP A 70 -8.35 -13.37 28.75
C ASP A 70 -7.56 -12.46 29.70
N VAL A 71 -7.74 -11.14 29.62
CA VAL A 71 -7.17 -10.17 30.58
C VAL A 71 -8.06 -10.11 31.82
N ASN A 72 -7.73 -10.89 32.84
CA ASN A 72 -8.44 -10.93 34.12
C ASN A 72 -7.87 -9.97 35.19
N SER A 73 -6.82 -9.19 34.89
CA SER A 73 -6.31 -8.17 35.81
C SER A 73 -5.53 -7.03 35.12
N PHE A 74 -5.55 -5.84 35.73
CA PHE A 74 -4.84 -4.62 35.28
C PHE A 74 -3.31 -4.77 35.18
N LYS A 75 -2.71 -5.82 35.77
CA LYS A 75 -1.25 -6.05 35.75
C LYS A 75 -0.72 -6.51 34.39
N ASP A 76 -1.52 -7.22 33.59
CA ASP A 76 -1.04 -7.80 32.32
C ASP A 76 -0.86 -6.73 31.23
N ILE A 77 -1.57 -5.60 31.36
CA ILE A 77 -1.53 -4.48 30.41
C ILE A 77 -0.22 -3.68 30.55
N GLU A 78 0.32 -3.59 31.77
CA GLU A 78 1.58 -2.87 32.04
C GLU A 78 2.81 -3.64 31.54
N GLU A 79 2.80 -4.99 31.61
CA GLU A 79 3.89 -5.82 31.08
C GLU A 79 3.95 -5.78 29.55
N ILE A 80 2.80 -5.77 28.88
CA ILE A 80 2.73 -5.67 27.42
C ILE A 80 3.27 -4.31 26.92
N ASN A 81 2.97 -3.21 27.60
CA ASN A 81 3.48 -1.90 27.22
C ASN A 81 4.99 -1.75 27.43
N LYS A 82 5.57 -2.44 28.43
CA LYS A 82 7.03 -2.47 28.63
C LYS A 82 7.81 -3.26 27.58
N LEU A 83 7.14 -4.13 26.81
CA LEU A 83 7.76 -4.90 25.72
C LEU A 83 7.79 -4.12 24.39
N GLY A 84 7.12 -2.95 24.33
CA GLY A 84 7.01 -2.11 23.13
C GLY A 84 7.91 -0.86 23.11
N ASP A 85 8.58 -0.55 24.22
CA ASP A 85 9.66 0.46 24.31
C ASP A 85 11.02 -0.21 24.05
#